data_AF-W2SQY5-F1
#
_entry.id   AF-W2SQY5-F1
#
_cell.length_a   1.000
_cell.length_b   1.000
_cell.length_c   1.000
_cell.angle_alpha   90.00
_cell.angle_beta   90.00
_cell.angle_gamma   90.00
#
_symmetry.space_group_name_H-M   'P 1'
#
loop_
_entity.id
_entity.type
_entity.pdbx_description
1 polymer ?
#
loop_
_entity_poly.entity_id
_entity_poly.type
_entity_poly.pdbx_seq_one_letter_code
_entity_poly.pdbx_strand_id
1 'polypeptide(L)'
;MKRAERPTAFRPAETAIGGGEFSESTTNKVDFDRKEAERQKAFRPPVSKISSGDFDGITTTKADFDRKQGERIKAYRPPVTSLASGDFSGTTTNRADFVGKMVGGYCCDFSQA
;
A
#
# COMPACT_ATOMS: atom_id res chain seq x y z
N MET A 1 10.62 107.50 -92.20
CA MET A 1 10.53 107.03 -90.78
C MET A 1 11.08 105.61 -90.73
N LYS A 2 12.25 105.38 -90.13
CA LYS A 2 12.86 104.04 -90.03
C LYS A 2 12.52 103.48 -88.64
N ARG A 3 11.72 102.41 -88.57
CA ARG A 3 11.43 101.72 -87.29
C ARG A 3 12.74 101.11 -86.78
N ALA A 4 13.12 101.47 -85.56
CA ALA A 4 14.16 100.76 -84.83
C ALA A 4 13.54 99.51 -84.20
N GLU A 5 14.11 98.34 -84.48
CA GLU A 5 13.74 97.10 -83.81
C GLU A 5 14.17 97.14 -82.34
N ARG A 6 13.28 96.68 -81.47
CA ARG A 6 13.52 96.63 -80.02
C ARG A 6 14.39 95.40 -79.73
N PRO A 7 15.52 95.53 -79.02
CA PRO A 7 16.32 94.36 -78.66
C PRO A 7 15.52 93.46 -77.71
N THR A 8 15.50 92.16 -78.00
CA THR A 8 14.86 91.15 -77.16
C THR A 8 15.75 90.80 -75.97
N ALA A 9 15.14 90.60 -74.79
CA ALA A 9 15.86 90.26 -73.56
C ALA A 9 16.54 88.88 -73.67
N PHE A 10 17.83 88.83 -73.30
CA PHE A 10 18.58 87.57 -73.21
C PHE A 10 18.13 86.80 -71.96
N ARG A 11 17.64 85.57 -72.14
CA ARG A 11 17.33 84.64 -71.05
C ARG A 11 18.36 83.51 -71.08
N PRO A 12 19.13 83.28 -70.00
CA PRO A 12 20.04 82.14 -69.95
C PRO A 12 19.24 80.84 -70.03
N ALA A 13 19.80 79.83 -70.69
CA ALA A 13 19.17 78.52 -70.80
C ALA A 13 18.97 77.92 -69.40
N GLU A 14 17.75 77.47 -69.10
CA GLU A 14 17.46 76.73 -67.87
C GLU A 14 18.22 75.39 -67.92
N THR A 15 19.31 75.30 -67.17
CA THR A 15 20.00 74.02 -66.96
C THR A 15 19.23 73.26 -65.89
N ALA A 16 18.37 72.33 -66.31
CA ALA A 16 17.87 71.30 -65.41
C ALA A 16 19.09 70.47 -64.97
N ILE A 17 19.59 70.70 -63.76
CA ILE A 17 20.57 69.82 -63.13
C ILE A 17 19.82 68.53 -62.85
N GLY A 18 19.88 67.60 -63.82
CA GLY A 18 19.36 66.25 -63.65
C GLY A 18 19.98 65.66 -62.39
N GLY A 19 19.12 65.12 -61.52
CA GLY A 19 19.56 64.48 -60.29
C GLY A 19 20.64 63.46 -60.58
N GLY A 20 21.77 63.59 -59.89
CA GLY A 20 22.87 62.63 -59.99
C GLY A 20 22.44 61.24 -59.52
N GLU A 21 23.30 60.25 -59.77
CA GLU A 21 23.06 58.87 -59.35
C GLU A 21 22.86 58.80 -57.82
N PHE A 22 21.67 58.37 -57.41
CA PHE A 22 21.32 58.22 -56.00
C PHE A 22 21.55 56.77 -55.57
N SER A 23 22.54 56.56 -54.70
CA SER A 23 22.73 55.27 -54.04
C SER A 23 21.67 55.09 -52.94
N GLU A 24 20.68 54.25 -53.22
CA GLU A 24 19.54 54.02 -52.33
C GLU A 24 19.87 53.23 -51.05
N SER A 25 21.15 52.93 -50.82
CA SER A 25 21.68 52.13 -49.72
C SER A 25 21.95 53.01 -48.49
N THR A 26 20.91 53.25 -47.71
CA THR A 26 21.08 53.85 -46.39
C THR A 26 21.53 52.78 -45.38
N THR A 27 22.33 53.17 -44.39
CA THR A 27 22.80 52.29 -43.29
C THR A 27 21.65 51.50 -42.67
N ASN A 28 20.48 52.12 -42.49
CA ASN A 28 19.31 51.46 -41.93
C ASN A 28 18.77 50.31 -42.80
N LYS A 29 18.72 50.49 -44.13
CA LYS A 29 18.25 49.46 -45.07
C LYS A 29 19.20 48.27 -45.16
N VAL A 30 20.50 48.51 -44.98
CA VAL A 30 21.54 47.47 -45.06
C VAL A 30 21.64 46.69 -43.76
N ASP A 31 21.55 47.38 -42.61
CA ASP A 31 21.82 46.78 -41.31
C ASP A 31 20.58 46.12 -40.67
N PHE A 32 19.37 46.56 -41.02
CA PHE A 32 18.12 46.14 -40.37
C PHE A 32 17.14 45.48 -41.34
N ASP A 33 17.63 44.54 -42.14
CA ASP A 33 16.81 43.63 -42.92
C ASP A 33 16.16 42.53 -42.06
N ARG A 34 15.09 41.93 -42.58
CA ARG A 34 14.40 40.84 -41.90
C ARG A 34 15.29 39.59 -41.86
N LYS A 35 15.86 39.27 -40.70
CA LYS A 35 16.55 38.01 -40.46
C LYS A 35 15.55 36.89 -40.18
N GLU A 36 15.63 35.78 -40.90
CA GLU A 36 14.85 34.58 -40.58
C GLU A 36 15.56 33.78 -39.49
N ALA A 37 14.84 33.47 -38.42
CA ALA A 37 15.32 32.62 -37.34
C ALA A 37 14.76 31.20 -37.52
N GLU A 38 15.59 30.19 -37.26
CA GLU A 38 15.13 28.80 -37.28
C GLU A 38 14.11 28.53 -36.17
N ARG A 39 13.11 27.70 -36.48
CA ARG A 39 12.14 27.24 -35.49
C ARG A 39 12.83 26.29 -34.51
N GLN A 40 12.63 26.52 -33.21
CA GLN A 40 13.11 25.60 -32.19
C GLN A 40 12.50 24.20 -32.38
N LYS A 41 13.36 23.18 -32.34
CA LYS A 41 12.93 21.77 -32.40
C LYS A 41 12.33 21.35 -31.06
N ALA A 42 11.28 20.54 -31.10
CA ALA A 42 10.68 19.97 -29.90
C ALA A 42 11.68 19.03 -29.21
N PHE A 43 11.97 19.29 -27.94
CA PHE A 43 12.81 18.41 -27.12
C PHE A 43 11.99 17.22 -26.62
N ARG A 44 12.53 16.01 -26.79
CA ARG A 44 11.97 14.78 -26.20
C ARG A 44 13.06 14.11 -25.36
N PRO A 45 12.88 13.98 -24.03
CA PRO A 45 13.85 13.29 -23.20
C PRO A 45 13.92 11.80 -23.56
N PRO A 46 15.10 11.17 -23.43
CA PRO A 46 15.24 9.74 -23.64
C PRO A 46 14.43 8.98 -22.58
N VAL A 47 13.61 8.03 -23.03
CA VAL A 47 12.84 7.15 -22.15
C VAL A 47 13.77 6.01 -21.69
N SER A 48 14.18 6.02 -20.43
CA SER A 48 14.84 4.87 -19.82
C SER A 48 13.80 3.84 -19.40
N LYS A 49 14.04 2.57 -19.73
CA LYS A 49 13.24 1.45 -19.20
C LYS A 49 13.68 1.21 -17.76
N ILE A 50 12.77 1.37 -16.80
CA ILE A 50 13.01 0.95 -15.42
C ILE A 50 12.88 -0.57 -15.42
N SER A 51 13.98 -1.29 -15.14
CA SER A 51 13.91 -2.74 -14.92
C SER A 51 13.28 -2.99 -13.56
N SER A 52 12.06 -3.53 -13.53
CA SER A 52 11.52 -4.12 -12.30
C SER A 52 12.27 -5.43 -12.04
N GLY A 53 12.91 -5.54 -10.88
CA GLY A 53 13.43 -6.81 -10.38
C GLY A 53 12.32 -7.71 -9.87
N ASP A 54 12.66 -8.96 -9.55
CA ASP A 54 11.71 -9.91 -8.97
C ASP A 54 11.27 -9.46 -7.57
N PHE A 55 9.99 -9.63 -7.28
CA PHE A 55 9.39 -9.33 -5.98
C PHE A 55 8.97 -10.63 -5.29
N ASP A 56 9.62 -10.95 -4.18
CA ASP A 56 9.36 -12.18 -3.40
C ASP A 56 7.95 -12.18 -2.76
N GLY A 57 7.47 -11.02 -2.34
CA GLY A 57 6.09 -10.87 -1.84
C GLY A 57 5.75 -11.66 -0.57
N ILE A 58 6.76 -12.23 0.10
CA ILE A 58 6.61 -12.87 1.39
C ILE A 58 6.79 -11.82 2.48
N THR A 59 5.70 -11.49 3.17
CA THR A 59 5.73 -10.62 4.35
C THR A 59 6.02 -11.44 5.60
N THR A 60 6.55 -10.80 6.65
CA THR A 60 6.80 -11.43 7.96
C THR A 60 5.54 -12.13 8.50
N THR A 61 4.38 -11.49 8.38
CA THR A 61 3.10 -12.08 8.79
C THR A 61 2.79 -13.38 8.05
N LYS A 62 3.07 -13.45 6.75
CA LYS A 62 2.80 -14.65 5.93
C LYS A 62 3.80 -15.78 6.24
N ALA A 63 5.02 -15.44 6.63
CA ALA A 63 6.05 -16.39 7.03
C ALA A 63 5.81 -16.95 8.45
N ASP A 64 5.40 -16.09 9.39
CA ASP A 64 5.34 -16.43 10.82
C ASP A 64 4.00 -17.05 11.26
N PHE A 65 2.91 -16.76 10.55
CA PHE A 65 1.55 -17.14 10.94
C PHE A 65 0.90 -18.10 9.94
N ASP A 66 1.49 -19.28 9.81
CA ASP A 66 0.92 -20.40 9.06
C ASP A 66 -0.09 -21.22 9.90
N ARG A 67 -0.92 -22.02 9.22
CA ARG A 67 -1.88 -22.89 9.91
C ARG A 67 -1.15 -24.08 10.54
N LYS A 68 -0.95 -24.04 11.85
CA LYS A 68 -0.43 -25.18 12.62
C LYS A 68 -1.55 -26.15 12.97
N GLN A 69 -1.38 -27.43 12.62
CA GLN A 69 -2.27 -28.49 13.06
C GLN A 69 -1.89 -28.90 14.49
N GLY A 70 -2.80 -28.71 15.44
CA GLY A 70 -2.61 -29.17 16.83
C GLY A 70 -2.87 -30.67 16.94
N GLU A 71 -2.00 -31.39 17.65
CA GLU A 71 -2.23 -32.81 17.92
C GLU A 71 -3.41 -33.01 18.87
N ARG A 72 -4.19 -34.08 18.64
CA ARG A 72 -5.29 -34.45 19.54
C ARG A 72 -4.72 -35.01 20.85
N ILE A 73 -5.06 -34.38 21.96
CA ILE A 73 -4.68 -34.85 23.30
C ILE A 73 -5.28 -36.24 23.55
N LYS A 74 -4.45 -37.17 24.04
CA LYS A 74 -4.89 -38.52 24.45
C LYS A 74 -5.67 -38.44 25.76
N ALA A 75 -6.76 -39.18 25.86
CA ALA A 75 -7.50 -39.28 27.11
C ALA A 75 -6.65 -39.96 28.19
N TYR A 76 -6.52 -39.30 29.35
CA TYR A 76 -5.88 -39.87 30.53
C TYR A 76 -6.95 -40.52 31.41
N ARG A 77 -6.76 -41.80 31.77
CA ARG A 77 -7.63 -42.53 32.70
C ARG A 77 -6.80 -42.97 33.91
N PRO A 78 -6.99 -42.38 35.10
CA PRO A 78 -6.26 -42.80 36.29
C PRO A 78 -6.65 -44.23 36.68
N PRO A 79 -5.73 -44.99 37.31
CA PRO A 79 -6.05 -46.31 37.84
C PRO A 79 -7.13 -46.19 38.92
N VAL A 80 -8.12 -47.08 38.87
CA VAL A 80 -9.15 -47.18 39.90
C VAL A 80 -8.53 -47.85 41.12
N THR A 81 -8.41 -47.13 42.23
CA THR A 81 -8.05 -47.70 43.53
C THR A 81 -9.32 -48.08 44.27
N SER A 82 -9.59 -49.38 44.40
CA SER A 82 -10.62 -49.86 45.32
C SER A 82 -10.06 -49.81 46.74
N LEU A 83 -10.61 -48.94 47.59
CA LEU A 83 -10.32 -48.98 49.02
C LEU A 83 -10.94 -50.26 49.59
N ALA A 84 -10.11 -51.17 50.10
CA ALA A 84 -10.60 -52.33 50.83
C ALA A 84 -11.27 -51.85 52.11
N SER A 85 -12.59 -52.06 52.23
CA SER A 85 -13.30 -51.87 53.49
C SER A 85 -12.99 -53.07 54.37
N GLY A 86 -12.53 -52.82 55.60
CA GLY A 86 -12.23 -53.88 56.56
C GLY A 86 -13.48 -54.54 57.12
N ASP A 87 -13.31 -55.70 57.76
CA ASP A 87 -14.43 -56.44 58.34
C ASP A 87 -15.13 -55.63 59.43
N PHE A 88 -16.45 -55.46 59.29
CA PHE A 88 -17.29 -54.81 60.28
C PHE A 88 -17.89 -55.86 61.22
N SER A 89 -17.52 -55.83 62.50
CA SER A 89 -18.02 -56.82 63.49
C SER A 89 -19.50 -56.67 63.80
N GLY A 90 -20.10 -55.50 63.61
CA GLY A 90 -21.56 -55.29 63.62
C GLY A 90 -22.32 -55.66 64.90
N THR A 91 -21.64 -55.93 66.01
CA THR A 91 -22.27 -56.29 67.29
C THR A 91 -22.56 -55.05 68.11
N THR A 92 -23.84 -54.73 68.30
CA THR A 92 -24.28 -53.69 69.23
C THR A 92 -24.36 -54.23 70.65
N THR A 93 -24.19 -53.34 71.64
CA THR A 93 -24.27 -53.67 73.08
C THR A 93 -25.58 -54.38 73.44
N ASN A 94 -26.70 -53.93 72.90
CA ASN A 94 -28.00 -54.57 73.14
C ASN A 94 -28.04 -56.04 72.66
N ARG A 95 -27.47 -56.32 71.48
CA ARG A 95 -27.41 -57.68 70.92
C ARG A 95 -26.45 -58.60 71.70
N ALA A 96 -25.39 -58.04 72.29
CA ALA A 96 -24.45 -58.79 73.12
C ALA A 96 -25.02 -59.10 74.52
N ASP A 97 -25.74 -58.15 75.11
CA ASP A 97 -26.13 -58.20 76.51
C ASP A 97 -27.48 -58.90 76.75
N PHE A 98 -28.41 -58.81 75.79
CA PHE A 98 -29.76 -59.38 75.91
C PHE A 98 -29.89 -60.69 75.12
N VAL A 99 -29.07 -61.67 75.47
CA VAL A 99 -29.26 -63.05 75.01
C VAL A 99 -30.22 -63.79 75.94
N GLY A 100 -31.19 -64.51 75.38
CA GLY A 100 -32.22 -65.21 76.14
C GLY A 100 -31.60 -66.15 77.17
N LYS A 101 -31.83 -65.88 78.46
CA LYS A 101 -31.40 -66.77 79.54
C LYS A 101 -32.56 -67.71 79.89
N MET A 102 -32.26 -69.00 79.99
CA MET A 102 -33.20 -70.00 80.49
C MET A 102 -33.43 -69.72 81.98
N VAL A 103 -34.58 -69.16 82.33
CA VAL A 103 -35.00 -68.98 83.72
C VAL A 103 -36.16 -69.93 83.97
N GLY A 104 -35.87 -71.03 84.69
CA GLY A 104 -36.84 -71.99 85.17
C GLY A 104 -37.49 -72.85 84.07
N GLY A 105 -36.79 -73.91 83.63
CA GLY A 105 -37.38 -75.16 83.14
C GLY A 105 -38.30 -75.16 81.91
N TYR A 106 -38.64 -74.02 81.30
CA TYR A 106 -39.51 -73.96 80.12
C TYR A 106 -38.76 -73.30 78.96
N CYS A 107 -38.66 -74.03 77.85
CA CYS A 107 -38.05 -73.56 76.62
C CYS A 107 -39.01 -72.57 75.95
N CYS A 108 -38.58 -71.32 75.74
CA CYS A 108 -39.28 -70.39 74.86
C CYS A 108 -38.59 -70.46 73.49
N ASP A 109 -39.17 -71.24 72.57
CA ASP A 109 -38.70 -71.34 71.20
C ASP A 109 -38.97 -70.02 70.47
N PHE A 110 -37.97 -69.15 70.42
CA PHE A 110 -37.99 -67.96 69.56
C PHE A 110 -37.56 -68.38 68.15
N SER A 111 -38.53 -68.84 67.36
CA SER A 111 -38.37 -68.99 65.91
C SER A 111 -38.03 -67.64 65.31
N GLN A 112 -36.84 -67.52 64.72
CA GLN A 112 -36.43 -66.35 63.93
C GLN A 112 -37.33 -66.23 62.69
N ALA A 113 -37.63 -64.98 62.34
CA ALA A 113 -38.02 -64.55 60.99
C ALA A 113 -36.86 -63.77 60.37
#